data_AF-A0AAU8APN7-F1
#
_entry.id   AF-A0AAU8APN7-F1
#
_cell.length_a   1.000
_cell.length_b   1.000
_cell.length_c   1.000
_cell.angle_alpha   90.00
_cell.angle_beta   90.00
_cell.angle_gamma   90.00
#
_symmetry.space_group_name_H-M   'P 1'
#
loop_
_entity.id
_entity.type
_entity.pdbx_description
1 polymer ?
#
loop_
_entity_poly.entity_id
_entity_poly.type
_entity_poly.pdbx_seq_one_letter_code
_entity_poly.pdbx_strand_id
1 'polypeptide(L)' 'MKAMFTGFLAIIVIGTAAYFGLHEIGMSSAEVYSSPNVRHD' A
#
# COMPACT_ATOMS: atom_id res chain seq x y z
N MET A 1 -19.70 -10.82 16.42
CA MET A 1 -18.84 -9.65 16.74
C MET A 1 -17.34 -9.97 16.71
N LYS A 2 -16.84 -10.98 17.44
CA LYS A 2 -15.40 -11.37 17.41
C LYS A 2 -14.83 -11.53 16.00
N ALA A 3 -15.53 -12.29 15.13
CA ALA A 3 -15.13 -12.51 13.74
C ALA A 3 -14.99 -11.21 12.92
N MET A 4 -15.90 -10.25 13.12
CA MET A 4 -15.84 -8.95 12.44
C MET A 4 -14.64 -8.14 12.91
N PHE A 5 -14.33 -8.18 14.21
CA PHE A 5 -13.19 -7.46 14.78
C PHE A 5 -11.85 -8.05 14.32
N THR A 6 -11.73 -9.39 14.26
CA THR A 6 -10.56 -10.05 13.67
C THR A 6 -10.40 -9.75 12.19
N GLY A 7 -11.49 -9.73 11.42
CA GLY A 7 -11.45 -9.36 10.00
C GLY A 7 -10.99 -7.91 9.80
N PHE A 8 -11.50 -6.99 10.61
CA PHE A 8 -11.10 -5.60 10.61
C PHE A 8 -9.60 -5.42 10.92
N LEU A 9 -9.10 -6.07 11.97
CA LEU A 9 -7.68 -6.05 12.31
C LEU A 9 -6.80 -6.64 11.20
N ALA A 10 -7.25 -7.74 10.57
CA ALA A 10 -6.53 -8.35 9.46
C ALA A 10 -6.39 -7.40 8.26
N ILE A 11 -7.47 -6.66 7.92
CA ILE A 11 -7.44 -5.68 6.82
C ILE A 11 -6.44 -4.56 7.11
N ILE A 12 -6.42 -4.04 8.35
CA ILE A 12 -5.46 -3.00 8.76
C ILE A 12 -4.02 -3.51 8.57
N VAL A 13 -3.71 -4.70 9.10
CA VAL A 13 -2.36 -5.27 9.03
C VAL A 13 -1.93 -5.47 7.58
N ILE A 14 -2.80 -6.05 6.74
CA ILE A 14 -2.50 -6.28 5.33
C ILE A 14 -2.30 -4.95 4.59
N GLY A 15 -3.17 -3.95 4.81
CA GLY A 15 -3.08 -2.64 4.17
C GLY A 15 -1.81 -1.89 4.55
N THR A 16 -1.44 -1.88 5.84
CA THR A 16 -0.22 -1.23 6.32
C THR A 16 1.04 -1.93 5.79
N ALA A 17 1.06 -3.26 5.83
CA ALA A 17 2.18 -4.04 5.29
C ALA A 17 2.33 -3.85 3.77
N ALA A 18 1.22 -3.77 3.03
CA ALA A 18 1.25 -3.48 1.61
C ALA A 18 1.77 -2.06 1.32
N TYR A 19 1.32 -1.05 2.06
CA TYR A 19 1.75 0.34 1.85
C TYR A 19 3.26 0.53 2.01
N PHE A 20 3.83 0.05 3.11
CA PHE A 20 5.27 0.18 3.36
C PHE A 20 6.09 -0.89 2.60
N GLY A 21 5.57 -2.10 2.50
CA GLY A 21 6.27 -3.22 1.86
C GLY A 21 6.39 -3.06 0.35
N LEU A 22 5.32 -2.63 -0.35
CA LEU A 22 5.41 -2.38 -1.80
C LEU A 22 6.31 -1.19 -2.12
N HIS A 23 6.32 -0.18 -1.26
CA HIS A 23 7.20 0.98 -1.43
C HIS A 23 8.68 0.58 -1.35
N GLU A 24 9.04 -0.28 -0.40
CA GLU A 24 10.44 -0.74 -0.23
C GLU A 24 10.94 -1.59 -1.42
N ILE A 25 10.05 -2.34 -2.08
CA ILE A 25 10.42 -3.17 -3.24
C ILE A 25 10.19 -2.47 -4.59
N GLY A 26 10.03 -1.14 -4.58
CA GLY A 26 9.92 -0.33 -5.81
C GLY A 26 8.63 -0.55 -6.59
N MET A 27 7.58 -1.11 -5.96
CA MET A 27 6.25 -1.29 -6.55
C MET A 27 5.32 -0.11 -6.23
N SER A 28 5.88 1.07 -6.01
CA SER A 28 5.10 2.30 -5.95
C SER A 28 4.47 2.56 -7.31
N SER A 29 3.16 2.83 -7.35
CA SER A 29 2.48 3.19 -8.60
C SER A 29 3.10 4.44 -9.25
N ALA A 30 3.65 5.34 -8.45
CA ALA A 30 4.40 6.49 -8.94
C ALA A 30 5.68 6.06 -9.67
N GLU A 31 6.45 5.10 -9.15
CA GLU A 31 7.67 4.63 -9.83
C GLU A 31 7.37 3.77 -11.06
N VAL A 32 6.31 2.95 -11.02
CA VAL A 32 5.97 2.04 -12.13
C VAL A 32 5.30 2.77 -13.29
N TYR A 33 4.44 3.75 -13.01
CA TYR A 33 3.60 4.39 -14.04
C TYR A 33 3.92 5.86 -14.30
N SER A 34 4.81 6.50 -13.54
CA SER A 34 5.19 7.89 -13.81
C SER A 34 6.39 7.95 -14.75
N SER A 35 6.34 8.90 -15.69
CA SER A 35 7.44 9.18 -16.59
C SER A 35 8.25 10.38 -16.09
N PRO A 36 9.50 10.57 -16.56
CA PRO A 36 10.30 11.76 -16.23
C PRO A 36 9.63 13.10 -16.56
N ASN A 37 8.58 13.09 -17.38
CA ASN A 37 7.84 14.29 -17.77
C ASN A 37 6.69 14.64 -16.80
N VAL A 38 6.42 13.80 -15.79
CA VAL A 38 5.35 14.04 -14.81
C VAL A 38 5.93 14.85 -13.64
N ARG A 39 5.40 16.06 -13.42
CA ARG A 39 5.75 16.86 -12.25
C ARG A 39 5.04 16.29 -11.03
N HIS A 40 5.80 15.67 -10.14
CA HIS A 40 5.35 15.30 -8.80
C HIS A 40 5.38 16.57 -7.94
N ASP A 41 4.20 17.14 -7.70
CA ASP A 41 3.94 18.23 -6.75
C ASP A 41 3.61 17.63 -5.38
#